data_AF-A0A3D3R7W3-F1
#
_entry.id   AF-A0A3D3R7W3-F1
#
_cell.length_a   1.000
_cell.length_b   1.000
_cell.length_c   1.000
_cell.angle_alpha   90.00
_cell.angle_beta   90.00
_cell.angle_gamma   90.00
#
_symmetry.space_group_name_H-M   'P 1'
#
loop_
_entity.id
_entity.type
_entity.pdbx_description
1 polymer ?
#
loop_
_entity_poly.entity_id
_entity_poly.type
_entity_poly.pdbx_seq_one_letter_code
_entity_poly.pdbx_strand_id
1 'polypeptide(L)'
;MKLLFSLLTFLFLMTNTLPVSADDKLPLIDVSGQTEQHSVIAAGTPQVYQGHPTTLLLPDQKTLLAVWCINHGGSAGPMARSEDGGKTWSRIDERLPAGYSTHQNCPSIYR
;
A
#
# COMPACT_ATOMS: atom_id res chain seq x y z
N MET A 1 -62.03 18.86 -19.60
CA MET A 1 -61.37 18.99 -18.27
C MET A 1 -60.47 17.81 -17.89
N LYS A 2 -60.91 16.54 -18.01
CA LYS A 2 -60.08 15.36 -17.64
C LYS A 2 -58.80 15.18 -18.47
N LEU A 3 -58.84 15.47 -19.78
CA LEU A 3 -57.65 15.38 -20.66
C LEU A 3 -56.59 16.45 -20.33
N LEU A 4 -57.01 17.67 -19.95
CA LEU A 4 -56.10 18.77 -19.62
C LEU A 4 -55.40 18.52 -18.28
N PHE A 5 -56.10 17.93 -17.30
CA PHE A 5 -55.52 17.53 -16.02
C PHE A 5 -54.47 16.41 -16.18
N SER A 6 -54.75 15.42 -17.04
CA SER A 6 -53.84 14.29 -17.32
C SER A 6 -52.56 14.73 -18.03
N LEU A 7 -52.61 15.76 -18.88
CA LEU A 7 -51.44 16.28 -19.59
C LEU A 7 -50.53 17.08 -18.65
N LEU A 8 -51.10 17.83 -17.70
CA LEU A 8 -50.32 18.53 -16.67
C LEU A 8 -49.63 17.58 -15.69
N THR A 9 -50.23 16.42 -15.37
CA THR A 9 -49.59 15.43 -14.48
C THR A 9 -48.40 14.73 -15.16
N PHE A 10 -48.48 14.51 -16.48
CA PHE A 10 -47.40 13.90 -17.25
C PHE A 10 -46.22 14.87 -17.44
N LEU A 11 -46.49 16.16 -17.61
CA LEU A 11 -45.45 17.19 -17.76
C LEU A 11 -44.67 17.42 -16.45
N PHE A 12 -45.30 17.24 -15.29
CA PHE A 12 -44.66 17.41 -13.97
C PHE A 12 -43.75 16.22 -13.58
N LEU A 13 -43.94 15.04 -14.17
CA LEU A 13 -43.08 13.87 -13.92
C LEU A 13 -41.77 13.89 -14.74
N MET A 14 -41.68 14.68 -15.81
CA MET A 14 -40.50 14.75 -16.67
C MET A 14 -39.46 15.79 -16.21
N THR A 15 -39.73 16.58 -15.16
CA THR A 15 -38.85 17.68 -14.72
C THR A 15 -37.95 17.35 -13.52
N ASN A 16 -37.94 16.11 -13.03
CA ASN A 16 -37.19 15.73 -11.84
C ASN A 16 -36.01 14.79 -12.12
N THR A 17 -35.36 14.90 -13.28
CA THR A 17 -33.99 14.40 -13.44
C THR A 17 -33.02 15.53 -13.12
N LEU A 18 -32.86 15.85 -11.83
CA LEU A 18 -31.67 16.59 -11.42
C LEU A 18 -30.47 15.71 -11.80
N PRO A 19 -29.51 16.20 -12.60
CA PRO A 19 -28.25 15.49 -12.72
C PRO A 19 -27.63 15.49 -11.32
N VAL A 20 -27.70 14.35 -10.62
CA VAL A 20 -26.81 14.08 -9.51
C VAL A 20 -25.44 13.93 -10.15
N SER A 21 -24.80 15.06 -10.42
CA SER A 21 -23.36 15.11 -10.54
C SER A 21 -22.87 14.79 -9.14
N ALA A 22 -22.52 13.53 -8.91
CA ALA A 22 -21.69 13.14 -7.79
C ALA A 22 -20.31 13.76 -8.04
N ASP A 23 -20.24 15.09 -7.89
CA ASP A 23 -19.00 15.82 -7.76
C ASP A 23 -18.52 15.55 -6.33
N ASP A 24 -18.23 14.28 -6.03
CA ASP A 24 -17.60 13.83 -4.80
C ASP A 24 -16.15 14.36 -4.83
N LYS A 25 -16.03 15.68 -4.61
CA LYS A 25 -14.74 16.37 -4.45
C LYS A 25 -14.17 15.99 -3.10
N LEU A 26 -13.76 14.73 -2.98
CA LEU A 26 -12.92 14.33 -1.88
C LEU A 26 -11.63 15.16 -1.95
N PRO A 27 -11.15 15.67 -0.81
CA PRO A 27 -9.89 16.39 -0.78
C PRO A 27 -8.77 15.46 -1.26
N LEU A 28 -8.06 15.87 -2.32
CA LEU A 28 -6.82 15.21 -2.72
C LEU A 28 -5.68 15.77 -1.87
N ILE A 29 -5.04 14.89 -1.09
CA ILE A 29 -3.84 15.22 -0.31
C ILE A 29 -2.68 14.45 -0.94
N ASP A 30 -1.68 15.17 -1.44
CA ASP A 30 -0.42 14.57 -1.87
C ASP A 30 0.52 14.42 -0.67
N VAL A 31 0.83 13.18 -0.31
CA VAL A 31 1.76 12.84 0.78
C VAL A 31 3.17 12.54 0.26
N SER A 32 3.41 12.55 -1.05
CA SER A 32 4.71 12.18 -1.62
C SER A 32 5.86 13.11 -1.20
N GLY A 33 5.54 14.36 -0.86
CA GLY A 33 6.50 15.34 -0.33
C GLY A 33 6.78 15.20 1.17
N GLN A 34 6.00 14.39 1.90
CA GLN A 34 6.10 14.21 3.36
C GLN A 34 7.19 13.20 3.72
N THR A 35 8.42 13.49 3.26
CA THR A 35 9.57 12.58 3.38
C THR A 35 9.95 12.21 4.80
N GLU A 36 9.57 13.02 5.79
CA GLU A 36 9.72 12.72 7.22
C GLU A 36 8.86 11.54 7.70
N GLN A 37 7.82 11.19 6.94
CA GLN A 37 6.98 10.01 7.17
C GLN A 37 7.41 8.81 6.32
N HIS A 38 8.41 8.98 5.45
CA HIS A 38 8.93 7.89 4.64
C HIS A 38 9.96 7.09 5.44
N SER A 39 9.82 5.77 5.36
CA SER A 39 10.82 4.85 5.87
C SER A 39 11.41 4.07 4.71
N VAL A 40 12.74 4.12 4.59
CA VAL A 40 13.47 3.41 3.53
C VAL A 40 14.32 2.31 4.16
N ILE A 41 13.91 1.08 3.92
CA ILE A 41 14.61 -0.12 4.43
C ILE A 41 15.85 -0.41 3.56
N ALA A 42 15.67 -0.34 2.25
CA ALA A 42 16.72 -0.50 1.26
C ALA A 42 16.39 0.32 0.02
N ALA A 43 17.26 1.27 -0.33
CA ALA A 43 17.14 2.01 -1.58
C ALA A 43 17.52 1.09 -2.75
N GLY A 44 16.72 1.12 -3.81
CA GLY A 44 17.08 0.50 -5.08
C GLY A 44 18.15 1.31 -5.82
N THR A 45 18.74 0.70 -6.85
CA THR A 45 19.62 1.36 -7.82
C THR A 45 19.09 1.09 -9.23
N PRO A 46 19.60 1.74 -10.29
CA PRO A 46 19.22 1.38 -11.66
C PRO A 46 19.48 -0.09 -12.02
N GLN A 47 20.36 -0.78 -11.28
CA GLN A 47 20.71 -2.19 -11.49
C GLN A 47 20.00 -3.13 -10.50
N VAL A 48 19.56 -2.62 -9.35
CA VAL A 48 19.04 -3.43 -8.24
C VAL A 48 17.65 -2.94 -7.86
N TYR A 49 16.65 -3.76 -8.16
CA TYR A 49 15.29 -3.58 -7.65
C TYR A 49 15.13 -4.31 -6.32
N GLN A 50 14.71 -3.60 -5.26
CA GLN A 50 14.32 -4.19 -3.97
C GLN A 50 12.82 -4.51 -4.02
N GLY A 51 12.49 -5.78 -4.24
CA GLY A 51 11.13 -6.21 -4.57
C GLY A 51 10.41 -6.95 -3.45
N HIS A 52 9.08 -6.85 -3.46
CA HIS A 52 8.16 -7.66 -2.64
C HIS A 52 8.51 -7.73 -1.14
N PRO A 53 8.60 -6.60 -0.44
CA PRO A 53 8.80 -6.63 1.01
C PRO A 53 7.57 -7.18 1.72
N THR A 54 7.81 -8.02 2.73
CA THR A 54 6.81 -8.39 3.74
C THR A 54 7.33 -7.99 5.11
N THR A 55 6.42 -7.43 5.93
CA THR A 55 6.77 -6.82 7.21
C THR A 55 5.93 -7.41 8.34
N LEU A 56 6.53 -7.59 9.50
CA LEU A 56 5.91 -8.13 10.71
C LEU A 56 6.21 -7.21 11.92
N LEU A 57 5.17 -6.91 12.71
CA LEU A 57 5.27 -6.23 14.00
C LEU A 57 5.32 -7.25 15.15
N LEU A 58 6.35 -7.16 15.99
CA LEU A 58 6.50 -8.04 17.15
C LEU A 58 5.58 -7.62 18.31
N PRO A 59 5.36 -8.51 19.31
CA PRO A 59 4.45 -8.24 20.43
C PRO A 59 4.80 -7.02 21.29
N ASP A 60 6.05 -6.54 21.23
CA ASP A 60 6.49 -5.33 21.92
C ASP A 60 5.90 -4.03 21.32
N GLN A 61 5.13 -4.14 20.22
CA GLN A 61 4.49 -3.02 19.51
C GLN A 61 5.49 -1.98 19.00
N LYS A 62 6.75 -2.37 18.82
CA LYS A 62 7.83 -1.45 18.44
C LYS A 62 8.81 -2.06 17.45
N THR A 63 9.17 -3.32 17.64
CA THR A 63 10.12 -4.00 16.77
C THR A 63 9.44 -4.45 15.48
N LEU A 64 9.96 -4.02 14.34
CA LEU A 64 9.55 -4.50 13.02
C LEU A 64 10.63 -5.40 12.42
N LEU A 65 10.20 -6.45 11.72
CA LEU A 65 11.04 -7.25 10.84
C LEU A 65 10.53 -7.09 9.42
N ALA A 66 11.44 -6.97 8.45
CA ALA A 66 11.11 -6.95 7.04
C ALA A 66 12.00 -7.94 6.29
N VAL A 67 11.40 -8.78 5.44
CA VAL A 67 12.10 -9.66 4.48
C VAL A 67 11.65 -9.31 3.08
N TRP A 68 12.53 -9.41 2.09
CA TRP A 68 12.20 -9.08 0.70
C TRP A 68 13.08 -9.86 -0.29
N CYS A 69 12.79 -9.78 -1.58
CA CYS A 69 13.62 -10.38 -2.63
C CYS A 69 14.31 -9.30 -3.47
N ILE A 70 15.44 -9.66 -4.08
CA ILE A 70 16.06 -8.86 -5.12
C ILE A 70 15.34 -9.15 -6.45
N ASN A 71 14.98 -8.09 -7.16
CA ASN A 71 14.17 -8.11 -8.38
C ASN A 71 12.74 -8.63 -8.17
N HIS A 72 11.96 -8.75 -9.24
CA HIS A 72 10.58 -9.23 -9.22
C HIS A 72 10.53 -10.75 -9.02
N GLY A 73 10.53 -11.19 -7.76
CA GLY A 73 10.53 -12.60 -7.39
C GLY A 73 11.88 -13.31 -7.57
N GLY A 74 13.00 -12.59 -7.54
CA GLY A 74 14.34 -13.17 -7.64
C GLY A 74 14.86 -13.71 -6.30
N SER A 75 16.15 -13.47 -6.01
CA SER A 75 16.80 -14.02 -4.81
C SER A 75 16.17 -13.48 -3.54
N ALA A 76 15.65 -14.38 -2.71
CA ALA A 76 15.32 -14.08 -1.33
C ALA A 76 16.63 -14.01 -0.50
N GLY A 77 16.52 -13.57 0.75
CA GLY A 77 17.68 -13.45 1.63
C GLY A 77 17.75 -12.12 2.35
N PRO A 78 17.43 -10.99 1.71
CA PRO A 78 17.42 -9.73 2.39
C PRO A 78 16.47 -9.68 3.60
N MET A 79 16.98 -9.29 4.76
CA MET A 79 16.22 -9.04 5.98
C MET A 79 16.76 -7.85 6.76
N ALA A 80 15.85 -7.05 7.29
CA ALA A 80 16.15 -5.93 8.17
C ALA A 80 15.26 -5.93 9.41
N ARG A 81 15.77 -5.32 10.48
CA ARG A 81 15.07 -5.12 11.74
C ARG A 81 15.09 -3.65 12.11
N SER A 82 13.96 -3.17 12.62
CA SER A 82 13.82 -1.87 13.26
C SER A 82 13.43 -2.06 14.72
N GLU A 83 13.99 -1.27 15.63
CA GLU A 83 13.66 -1.27 17.06
C GLU A 83 12.95 0.04 17.48
N ASP A 84 12.58 0.89 16.53
CA ASP A 84 12.03 2.23 16.75
C ASP A 84 10.74 2.50 15.95
N GLY A 85 9.99 1.44 15.64
CA GLY A 85 8.73 1.53 14.91
C GLY A 85 8.92 1.79 13.41
N GLY A 86 10.07 1.43 12.85
CA GLY A 86 10.36 1.57 11.43
C GLY A 86 11.01 2.87 11.05
N LYS A 87 11.59 3.65 11.97
CA LYS A 87 12.28 4.90 11.62
C LYS A 87 13.70 4.60 11.13
N THR A 88 14.38 3.67 11.78
CA THR A 88 15.71 3.20 11.40
C THR A 88 15.73 1.69 11.26
N TRP A 89 16.62 1.19 10.39
CA TRP A 89 16.72 -0.22 10.05
C TRP A 89 18.17 -0.70 10.08
N SER A 90 18.36 -1.92 10.57
CA SER A 90 19.63 -2.64 10.53
C SER A 90 19.48 -3.93 9.73
N ARG A 91 20.42 -4.19 8.82
CA ARG A 91 20.50 -5.46 8.09
C ARG A 91 20.85 -6.59 9.05
N ILE A 92 20.15 -7.71 8.92
CA ILE A 92 20.31 -8.88 9.80
C ILE A 92 20.32 -10.20 9.01
N ASP A 93 20.66 -10.13 7.72
CA ASP A 93 20.68 -11.27 6.79
C ASP A 93 21.58 -12.40 7.29
N GLU A 94 22.69 -12.05 7.93
CA GLU A 94 23.65 -12.97 8.51
C GLU A 94 23.06 -13.84 9.63
N ARG A 95 21.89 -13.46 10.19
CA ARG A 95 21.17 -14.24 11.20
C ARG A 95 20.24 -15.29 10.59
N LEU A 96 20.03 -15.25 9.27
CA LEU A 96 19.18 -16.21 8.58
C LEU A 96 19.91 -17.54 8.43
N PRO A 97 19.17 -18.67 8.42
CA PRO A 97 19.77 -19.97 8.11
C PRO A 97 20.52 -19.91 6.77
N ALA A 98 21.68 -20.56 6.67
CA ALA A 98 22.54 -20.48 5.48
C ALA A 98 21.78 -20.79 4.17
N GLY A 99 20.91 -21.79 4.19
CA GLY A 99 20.08 -22.17 3.03
C GLY A 99 18.99 -21.16 2.65
N TYR A 100 18.66 -20.19 3.51
CA TYR A 100 17.65 -19.19 3.17
C TYR A 100 18.11 -18.28 2.02
N SER A 101 19.41 -17.97 1.96
CA SER A 101 19.99 -17.18 0.87
C SER A 101 19.87 -17.83 -0.53
N THR A 102 19.61 -19.14 -0.60
CA THR A 102 19.40 -19.85 -1.88
C THR A 102 17.95 -19.86 -2.32
N HIS A 103 17.02 -19.38 -1.50
CA HIS A 103 15.61 -19.32 -1.85
C HIS A 103 15.36 -18.26 -2.92
N GLN A 104 14.36 -18.50 -3.74
CA GLN A 104 13.87 -17.56 -4.75
C GLN A 104 12.44 -17.16 -4.43
N ASN A 105 11.96 -16.15 -5.14
CA ASN A 105 10.60 -15.61 -5.01
C ASN A 105 10.38 -14.75 -3.76
N CYS A 106 9.14 -14.32 -3.56
CA CYS A 106 8.73 -13.35 -2.56
C CYS A 106 8.70 -14.01 -1.17
N PRO A 107 9.62 -13.66 -0.26
CA PRO A 107 9.60 -14.23 1.08
C PRO A 107 8.41 -13.70 1.88
N SER A 108 7.90 -14.54 2.76
CA SER A 108 6.86 -14.17 3.72
C SER A 108 7.31 -14.48 5.14
N ILE A 109 6.87 -13.67 6.09
CA ILE A 109 7.20 -13.79 7.50
C ILE A 109 5.93 -13.62 8.33
N TYR A 110 5.76 -14.47 9.35
CA TYR A 110 4.56 -14.54 10.18
C TYR A 110 4.94 -14.67 11.66
N ARG A 111 4.01 -14.33 12.55
CA ARG A 111 4.09 -14.60 13.99
C ARG A 111 2.87 -15.37 14.46
#